data_AF-A0A5N5G4J3-F1
#
_entry.id   AF-A0A5N5G4J3-F1
#
_cell.length_a   1.000
_cell.length_b   1.000
_cell.length_c   1.000
_cell.angle_alpha   90.00
_cell.angle_beta   90.00
_cell.angle_gamma   90.00
#
_symmetry.space_group_name_H-M   'P 1'
#
loop_
_entity.id
_entity.type
_entity.pdbx_description
1 polymer ?
#
loop_
_entity_poly.entity_id
_entity_poly.type
_entity_poly.pdbx_seq_one_letter_code
_entity_poly.pdbx_strand_id
1 'polypeptide(L)'
;MSKKILVTFVKLERAFKECGNEDDALQMGLVYFAETVLIRAKSNVAVNLGYSHLVEVIDRFNNYSWGAISFEQLQDSLSFAASMRGKGRVDGECGAR
;
A
#
# COMPACT_ATOMS: atom_id res chain seq x y z
N MET A 1 4.84 -21.36 3.40
CA MET A 1 4.51 -20.44 2.30
C MET A 1 3.17 -19.79 2.58
N SER A 2 3.14 -18.52 2.96
CA SER A 2 1.86 -17.82 3.14
C SER A 2 1.26 -17.51 1.77
N LYS A 3 0.06 -18.02 1.50
CA LYS A 3 -0.69 -17.70 0.27
C LYS A 3 -0.95 -16.20 0.27
N LYS A 4 -0.42 -15.48 -0.73
CA LYS A 4 -0.73 -14.07 -0.96
C LYS A 4 -2.14 -14.00 -1.58
N ILE A 5 -3.15 -13.75 -0.76
CA ILE A 5 -4.48 -13.45 -1.24
C ILE A 5 -4.52 -11.94 -1.52
N LEU A 6 -4.73 -11.61 -2.79
CA LEU A 6 -4.80 -10.24 -3.29
C LEU A 6 -6.28 -9.86 -3.37
N VAL A 7 -6.71 -8.90 -2.55
CA VAL A 7 -8.08 -8.37 -2.57
C VAL A 7 -8.06 -6.93 -3.02
N THR A 8 -9.03 -6.52 -3.85
CA THR A 8 -9.13 -5.11 -4.26
C THR A 8 -9.65 -4.26 -3.12
N PHE A 9 -9.21 -3.01 -3.07
CA PHE A 9 -9.59 -2.06 -2.04
C PHE A 9 -11.12 -1.89 -1.91
N VAL A 10 -11.81 -1.82 -3.05
CA VAL A 10 -13.28 -1.73 -3.13
C VAL A 10 -13.97 -2.95 -2.49
N LYS A 11 -13.42 -4.15 -2.68
CA LYS A 11 -13.97 -5.37 -2.08
C LYS A 11 -13.74 -5.39 -0.57
N LEU A 12 -12.58 -4.93 -0.10
CA LEU A 12 -12.26 -4.84 1.32
C LEU A 12 -13.16 -3.81 2.01
N GLU A 13 -13.34 -2.62 1.42
CA GLU A 13 -14.22 -1.58 1.96
C GLU A 13 -15.68 -2.05 2.05
N ARG A 14 -16.14 -2.76 1.02
CA ARG A 14 -17.48 -3.37 1.03
C ARG A 14 -17.61 -4.42 2.13
N ALA A 15 -16.64 -5.32 2.26
CA ALA A 15 -16.63 -6.35 3.30
C ALA A 15 -16.61 -5.74 4.71
N PHE A 16 -15.86 -4.66 4.90
CA PHE A 16 -15.84 -3.91 6.16
C PHE A 16 -17.22 -3.30 6.49
N LYS A 17 -17.88 -2.67 5.52
CA LYS A 17 -19.24 -2.10 5.70
C LYS A 17 -20.32 -3.15 5.97
N GLU A 18 -20.18 -4.33 5.39
CA GLU A 18 -21.12 -5.45 5.54
C GLU A 18 -20.79 -6.34 6.76
N CYS A 19 -19.67 -6.07 7.47
CA CYS A 19 -19.23 -6.88 8.59
C CYS A 19 -20.09 -6.63 9.85
N GLY A 20 -20.74 -7.68 10.35
CA GLY A 20 -21.49 -7.62 11.60
C GLY A 20 -20.68 -7.97 12.85
N ASN A 21 -19.44 -8.44 12.69
CA ASN A 21 -18.56 -8.81 13.80
C ASN A 21 -17.54 -7.69 14.03
N GLU A 22 -17.49 -7.16 15.25
CA GLU A 22 -16.60 -6.08 15.64
C GLU A 22 -15.12 -6.46 15.53
N ASP A 23 -14.76 -7.69 15.88
CA ASP A 23 -13.37 -8.16 15.84
C ASP A 23 -12.86 -8.30 14.40
N ASP A 24 -13.69 -8.88 13.52
CA ASP A 24 -13.38 -9.01 12.09
C ASP A 24 -13.31 -7.63 11.42
N ALA A 25 -14.20 -6.71 11.81
CA ALA A 25 -14.20 -5.33 11.33
C ALA A 25 -12.92 -4.60 11.77
N LEU A 26 -12.51 -4.72 13.04
CA LEU A 26 -11.25 -4.19 13.55
C LEU A 26 -10.07 -4.75 12.75
N GLN A 27 -10.07 -6.06 12.48
CA GLN A 27 -9.02 -6.72 11.72
C GLN A 27 -8.91 -6.16 10.29
N MET A 28 -10.04 -6.02 9.60
CA MET A 28 -10.11 -5.44 8.26
C MET A 28 -9.69 -3.96 8.25
N GLY A 29 -10.08 -3.18 9.26
CA GLY A 29 -9.73 -1.77 9.41
C GLY A 29 -8.23 -1.56 9.62
N LEU A 30 -7.57 -2.42 10.40
CA LEU A 30 -6.12 -2.38 10.61
C LEU A 30 -5.34 -2.78 9.35
N VAL A 31 -5.80 -3.79 8.61
CA VAL A 31 -5.22 -4.14 7.29
C VAL A 31 -5.36 -2.97 6.31
N TYR A 32 -6.54 -2.35 6.26
CA TYR A 32 -6.80 -1.17 5.44
C TYR A 32 -5.86 -0.01 5.80
N PHE A 33 -5.71 0.28 7.09
CA PHE A 33 -4.86 1.36 7.59
C PHE A 33 -3.39 1.10 7.23
N ALA A 34 -2.89 -0.12 7.45
CA ALA A 34 -1.52 -0.47 7.12
C ALA A 34 -1.23 -0.32 5.62
N GLU A 35 -2.12 -0.80 4.76
CA GLU A 35 -1.94 -0.72 3.31
C GLU A 35 -2.01 0.71 2.75
N THR A 36 -2.88 1.56 3.33
CA THR A 36 -3.07 2.94 2.83
C THR A 36 -2.17 3.97 3.45
N VAL A 37 -1.99 3.93 4.77
CA VAL A 37 -1.29 4.97 5.52
C VAL A 37 0.19 4.65 5.61
N LEU A 38 0.53 3.40 5.91
CA LEU A 38 1.92 2.98 6.11
C LEU A 38 2.58 2.58 4.78
N ILE A 39 1.83 1.83 3.96
CA ILE A 39 2.35 1.23 2.72
C ILE A 39 2.05 2.09 1.47
N ARG A 40 1.38 3.24 1.66
CA ARG A 40 0.95 4.19 0.61
C ARG A 40 0.70 3.51 -0.73
N ALA A 41 -0.09 2.44 -0.72
CA ALA A 41 -0.42 1.73 -1.93
C ALA A 41 -1.23 2.68 -2.82
N LYS A 42 -0.87 2.80 -4.11
CA LYS A 42 -1.74 3.48 -5.09
C LYS A 42 -3.13 2.85 -4.95
N SER A 43 -4.20 3.65 -4.93
CA SER A 43 -5.60 3.26 -4.66
C SER A 43 -6.14 2.07 -5.48
N ASN A 44 -5.38 1.60 -6.47
CA ASN A 44 -5.73 0.53 -7.40
C ASN A 44 -4.89 -0.74 -7.18
N VAL A 45 -4.02 -0.75 -6.17
CA VAL A 45 -3.13 -1.87 -5.84
C VAL A 45 -3.87 -2.83 -4.92
N ALA A 46 -3.76 -4.11 -5.24
CA ALA A 46 -4.36 -5.16 -4.44
C ALA A 46 -3.76 -5.18 -3.03
N VAL A 47 -4.65 -5.19 -2.04
CA VAL A 47 -4.35 -5.36 -0.62
C VAL A 47 -3.76 -6.76 -0.44
N ASN A 48 -2.58 -6.83 0.17
CA ASN A 48 -1.94 -8.08 0.51
C ASN A 48 -2.48 -8.57 1.85
N LEU A 49 -3.42 -9.53 1.81
CA LEU A 49 -3.94 -10.17 3.02
C LEU A 49 -2.92 -11.07 3.73
N GLY A 50 -1.68 -11.17 3.24
CA GLY A 50 -0.59 -11.76 4.00
C GLY A 50 -0.34 -11.06 5.34
N TYR A 51 -0.75 -9.80 5.47
CA TYR A 51 -0.71 -9.06 6.73
C TYR A 51 -1.86 -9.40 7.68
N SER A 52 -2.92 -10.07 7.23
CA SER A 52 -4.08 -10.41 8.09
C SER A 52 -3.70 -11.22 9.33
N HIS A 53 -2.70 -12.10 9.23
CA HIS A 53 -2.17 -12.88 10.36
C HIS A 53 -1.43 -12.02 11.41
N LEU A 54 -0.94 -10.84 11.03
CA LEU A 54 -0.40 -9.88 12.01
C LEU A 54 -1.51 -9.25 12.83
N VAL A 55 -2.72 -9.16 12.26
CA VAL A 55 -3.84 -8.46 12.87
C VAL A 55 -4.71 -9.39 13.73
N GLU A 56 -4.65 -10.71 13.50
CA GLU A 56 -5.23 -11.73 14.42
C GLU A 56 -4.64 -11.64 15.85
N VAL A 57 -3.42 -11.10 15.97
CA VAL A 57 -2.76 -10.88 17.27
C VAL A 57 -2.24 -9.44 17.28
N ILE A 58 -2.99 -8.53 17.89
CA ILE A 58 -2.68 -7.09 17.88
C ILE A 58 -1.24 -6.76 18.34
N ASP A 59 -0.67 -7.56 19.25
CA ASP A 59 0.73 -7.42 19.67
C ASP A 59 1.73 -7.71 18.54
N ARG A 60 1.42 -8.61 17.62
CA ARG A 60 2.26 -8.86 16.43
C ARG A 60 2.16 -7.70 15.45
N PHE A 61 0.99 -7.10 15.31
CA PHE A 61 0.84 -5.87 14.54
C PHE A 61 1.68 -4.75 15.16
N ASN A 62 1.59 -4.52 16.47
CA ASN A 62 2.33 -3.45 17.15
C ASN A 62 3.85 -3.65 17.12
N ASN A 63 4.32 -4.89 17.22
CA ASN A 63 5.75 -5.21 17.14
C ASN A 63 6.27 -5.32 15.69
N TYR A 64 5.43 -5.16 14.68
CA TYR A 64 5.87 -5.17 13.30
C TYR A 64 6.62 -3.89 12.96
N SER A 65 7.64 -4.00 12.13
CA SER A 65 8.55 -2.91 11.77
C SER A 65 7.94 -1.95 10.73
N TRP A 66 6.72 -1.46 11.00
CA TRP A 66 5.98 -0.52 10.16
C TRP A 66 6.78 0.73 9.77
N GLY A 67 7.58 1.25 10.70
CA GLY A 67 8.44 2.41 10.46
C GLY A 67 9.50 2.15 9.38
N ALA A 68 10.11 0.95 9.38
CA ALA A 68 11.10 0.58 8.37
C ALA A 68 10.45 0.44 6.98
N ILE A 69 9.29 -0.24 6.91
CA ILE A 69 8.53 -0.42 5.67
C ILE A 69 8.11 0.93 5.09
N SER A 70 7.54 1.81 5.92
CA SER A 70 7.11 3.15 5.49
C SER A 70 8.29 3.99 5.00
N PHE A 71 9.46 3.84 5.63
CA PHE A 71 10.68 4.55 5.25
C PHE A 71 11.26 4.08 3.92
N GLU A 72 11.31 2.77 3.67
CA GLU A 72 11.73 2.21 2.37
C GLU A 72 10.87 2.73 1.23
N GLN A 73 9.55 2.75 1.41
CA GLN A 73 8.64 3.28 0.39
C GLN A 73 8.74 4.79 0.17
N LEU A 74 9.03 5.53 1.24
CA LEU A 74 9.32 6.95 1.13
C LEU A 74 10.60 7.16 0.31
N GLN A 75 11.65 6.37 0.57
CA GLN A 75 12.88 6.41 -0.22
C GLN A 75 12.64 6.10 -1.70
N ASP A 76 11.84 5.06 -2.00
CA ASP A 76 11.47 4.71 -3.38
C ASP A 76 10.71 5.85 -4.06
N SER A 77 9.73 6.43 -3.36
CA SER A 77 8.92 7.55 -3.87
C SER A 77 9.76 8.79 -4.13
N LEU A 78 10.69 9.11 -3.23
CA LEU A 78 11.63 10.23 -3.38
C LEU A 78 12.62 9.99 -4.52
N SER A 79 13.14 8.77 -4.65
CA SER A 79 14.05 8.39 -5.75
C SER A 79 13.35 8.48 -7.11
N PHE A 80 12.10 8.01 -7.19
CA PHE A 80 11.27 8.14 -8.39
C PHE A 80 11.03 9.61 -8.74
N ALA A 81 10.64 10.44 -7.76
CA ALA A 81 10.41 11.86 -7.97
C ALA A 81 11.69 12.61 -8.40
N ALA A 82 12.84 12.25 -7.84
CA ALA A 82 14.14 12.80 -8.21
C ALA A 82 14.53 12.40 -9.64
N SER A 83 14.31 11.16 -10.04
CA SER A 83 14.53 10.67 -11.42
C SER A 83 13.70 11.46 -12.45
N MET A 84 12.46 11.82 -12.09
CA MET A 84 11.59 12.64 -12.94
C MET A 84 12.08 14.09 -13.13
N ARG A 85 12.90 14.63 -12.23
CA ARG A 85 13.49 15.98 -12.39
C ARG A 85 14.64 16.04 -13.41
N GLY A 86 15.26 14.90 -13.73
CA GLY A 86 16.36 14.83 -14.71
C GLY A 86 15.90 14.84 -16.17
N LYS A 87 14.60 14.65 -16.44
CA LYS A 87 14.05 14.54 -17.81
C LYS A 87 13.47 15.87 -18.29
N GLY A 88 14.30 16.91 -18.30
CA GLY A 88 14.00 18.19 -18.95
C GLY A 88 14.38 18.15 -20.44
N ARG A 89 13.35 18.05 -21.29
CA ARG A 89 13.23 18.47 -22.71
C ARG A 89 14.45 18.31 -23.63
N VAL A 90 14.37 17.35 -24.56
CA VAL A 90 15.00 17.51 -25.88
C VAL A 90 13.97 18.19 -26.77
N ASP A 91 13.98 19.52 -26.78
CA ASP A 91 13.41 20.28 -27.89
C ASP A 91 14.42 20.17 -29.05
N GLY A 92 14.12 19.30 -30.01
CA GLY A 92 14.89 19.10 -31.23
C GLY A 92 14.08 19.54 -32.43
N GLU A 93 14.02 20.85 -32.65
CA GLU A 93 13.57 21.45 -33.91
C GLU A 93 14.74 21.37 -34.92
N CYS A 94 14.59 20.58 -35.98
CA CYS A 94 15.35 20.62 -37.25
C CYS A 94 14.84 19.46 -38.14
N GLY A 95 14.33 19.64 -39.34
CA GLY A 95 14.15 20.80 -40.20
C GLY A 95 13.41 20.31 -41.47
N ALA A 96 12.72 21.24 -42.13
CA ALA A 96 12.11 21.01 -43.42
C ALA A 96 13.15 20.61 -44.48
N ARG A 97 12.85 19.55 -45.25
CA ARG A 97 13.04 19.48 -46.71
C ARG A 97 12.33 18.26 -47.28
#